data_AF-M3GW86-F1
#
_entry.id   AF-M3GW86-F1
#
_cell.length_a   1.000
_cell.length_b   1.000
_cell.length_c   1.000
_cell.angle_alpha   90.00
_cell.angle_beta   90.00
_cell.angle_gamma   90.00
#
_symmetry.space_group_name_H-M   'P 1'
#
loop_
_entity.id
_entity.type
_entity.pdbx_description
1 polymer ?
#
loop_
_entity_poly.entity_id
_entity_poly.type
_entity_poly.pdbx_seq_one_letter_code
_entity_poly.pdbx_strand_id
1 'polypeptide(L)'
;MEFDRLYRQYDYLKKLKSVLYYQGAVTHEVLGNLTEILKDRITNQKGKNKILNVFIEMVQNVSHYSLEKEGDYGVGLIIVKEKIIYLNSRPQIFLAKKPHRL
;
A
#
# COMPACT_ATOMS: atom_id res chain seq x y z
N MET A 1 -21.61 14.88 4.02
CA MET A 1 -20.65 15.79 3.37
C MET A 1 -19.38 15.04 3.01
N GLU A 2 -18.59 15.52 2.04
CA GLU A 2 -17.31 14.92 1.62
C GLU A 2 -16.30 14.84 2.78
N PHE A 3 -16.33 15.85 3.67
CA PHE A 3 -15.51 15.92 4.87
C PHE A 3 -15.75 14.75 5.84
N ASP A 4 -17.00 14.35 6.08
CA ASP A 4 -17.33 13.21 6.96
C ASP A 4 -16.75 11.89 6.41
N ARG A 5 -16.63 11.77 5.09
CA ARG A 5 -16.09 10.58 4.44
C ARG A 5 -14.57 10.53 4.59
N LEU A 6 -13.89 11.65 4.34
CA LEU A 6 -12.44 11.76 4.53
C LEU A 6 -12.04 11.55 5.99
N TYR A 7 -12.78 12.13 6.93
CA TYR A 7 -12.54 11.94 8.36
C TYR A 7 -12.68 10.48 8.78
N ARG A 8 -13.74 9.79 8.33
CA ARG A 8 -13.91 8.35 8.60
C ARG A 8 -12.81 7.49 8.00
N GLN A 9 -12.36 7.82 6.79
CA GLN A 9 -11.24 7.13 6.14
C GLN A 9 -9.96 7.33 6.93
N TYR A 10 -9.66 8.57 7.34
CA TYR A 10 -8.53 8.89 8.20
C TYR A 10 -8.59 8.13 9.53
N ASP A 11 -9.73 8.16 10.24
CA ASP A 11 -9.91 7.48 11.52
C ASP A 11 -9.72 5.95 11.39
N TYR A 12 -10.23 5.36 10.31
CA TYR A 12 -10.01 3.95 10.00
C TYR A 12 -8.53 3.62 9.76
N LEU A 13 -7.83 4.41 8.94
CA LEU A 13 -6.40 4.21 8.65
C LEU A 13 -5.53 4.41 9.90
N LYS A 14 -5.90 5.36 10.75
CA LYS A 14 -5.25 5.59 12.04
C LYS A 14 -5.41 4.39 12.97
N LYS A 15 -6.64 3.86 13.10
CA LYS A 15 -6.93 2.63 13.90
C LYS A 15 -6.16 1.41 13.39
N LEU A 16 -5.95 1.32 12.07
CA LEU A 16 -5.16 0.27 11.45
C LEU A 16 -3.64 0.41 11.63
N LYS A 17 -3.15 1.51 12.23
CA LYS A 17 -1.72 1.85 12.29
C LYS A 17 -1.07 1.81 10.90
N SER A 18 -1.78 2.35 9.91
CA SER A 18 -1.27 2.41 8.55
C SER A 18 -0.12 3.42 8.45
N VAL A 19 0.99 2.99 7.88
CA VAL A 19 2.17 3.84 7.62
C VAL A 19 2.22 4.35 6.19
N LEU A 20 1.51 3.69 5.28
CA LEU A 20 1.33 4.07 3.90
C LEU A 20 -0.05 3.65 3.42
N TYR A 21 -0.75 4.57 2.77
CA TYR A 21 -2.03 4.35 2.11
C TYR A 21 -1.98 4.97 0.71
N TYR A 22 -2.32 4.20 -0.31
CA TYR A 22 -2.45 4.68 -1.68
C TYR A 22 -3.66 4.02 -2.36
N GLN A 23 -4.43 4.81 -3.10
CA GLN A 23 -5.53 4.32 -3.93
C GLN A 23 -5.49 5.04 -5.27
N GLY A 24 -5.24 4.32 -6.36
CA GLY A 24 -5.15 4.95 -7.68
C GLY A 24 -4.42 4.10 -8.70
N ALA A 25 -4.02 4.75 -9.80
CA ALA A 25 -3.24 4.15 -10.87
C ALA A 25 -1.79 3.90 -10.42
N VAL A 26 -1.36 2.65 -10.46
CA VAL A 26 -0.03 2.19 -10.10
C VAL A 26 0.86 2.21 -11.33
N THR A 27 1.34 3.41 -11.68
CA THR A 27 2.37 3.61 -12.70
C THR A 27 3.77 3.33 -12.13
N HIS A 28 4.78 3.22 -12.99
CA HIS A 28 6.18 3.08 -12.55
C HIS A 28 6.64 4.26 -11.68
N GLU A 29 6.21 5.48 -12.02
CA GLU A 29 6.52 6.68 -11.24
C GLU A 29 5.89 6.62 -9.85
N VAL A 30 4.61 6.24 -9.77
CA VAL A 30 3.90 6.07 -8.49
C VAL A 30 4.58 5.00 -7.63
N LEU A 31 4.97 3.87 -8.21
CA LEU A 31 5.72 2.83 -7.50
C LEU A 31 7.05 3.36 -6.95
N GLY A 32 7.80 4.14 -7.74
CA GLY A 32 9.02 4.80 -7.30
C GLY A 32 8.78 5.70 -6.07
N ASN A 33 7.79 6.60 -6.17
CA ASN A 33 7.45 7.53 -5.10
C ASN A 33 7.01 6.82 -3.82
N LEU A 34 6.16 5.79 -3.92
CA LEU A 34 5.71 5.00 -2.77
C LEU A 34 6.87 4.23 -2.12
N THR A 35 7.84 3.78 -2.92
CA THR A 35 9.03 3.08 -2.43
C THR A 35 9.91 4.00 -1.61
N GLU A 36 10.16 5.24 -2.06
CA GLU A 36 10.95 6.22 -1.29
C GLU A 36 10.27 6.60 0.02
N ILE A 37 8.95 6.85 0.00
CA ILE A 37 8.19 7.13 1.23
C ILE A 37 8.30 5.95 2.22
N LEU A 38 8.20 4.71 1.72
CA LEU A 38 8.31 3.53 2.57
C LEU A 38 9.73 3.36 3.11
N LYS A 39 10.77 3.57 2.29
CA LYS A 39 12.18 3.53 2.69
C LYS A 39 12.43 4.44 3.88
N ASP A 40 12.02 5.70 3.79
CA ASP A 40 12.18 6.69 4.85
C ASP A 40 11.53 6.22 6.16
N ARG A 41 10.29 5.72 6.06
CA ARG A 41 9.49 5.22 7.19
C ARG A 41 10.12 4.02 7.90
N ILE A 42 10.82 3.15 7.18
CA ILE A 42 11.37 1.90 7.73
C ILE A 42 12.90 1.94 7.91
N THR A 43 13.54 3.11 7.75
CA THR A 43 15.01 3.26 7.76
C THR A 43 15.69 2.53 8.91
N ASN A 44 15.06 2.54 10.09
CA ASN A 44 15.57 1.97 11.34
C ASN A 44 15.02 0.57 11.65
N GLN A 45 14.23 -0.04 10.76
CA GLN A 45 13.67 -1.37 10.99
C GLN A 45 14.63 -2.49 10.56
N LYS A 46 14.78 -3.50 11.44
CA LYS A 46 15.49 -4.73 11.11
C LYS A 46 14.76 -5.45 9.97
N GLY A 47 15.49 -5.78 8.91
CA GLY A 47 14.92 -6.45 7.73
C GLY A 47 14.28 -5.51 6.70
N LYS A 48 14.56 -4.19 6.74
CA LYS A 48 14.04 -3.21 5.78
C LYS A 48 14.11 -3.62 4.31
N ASN A 49 15.20 -4.24 3.86
CA ASN A 49 15.33 -4.71 2.47
C ASN A 49 14.30 -5.79 2.14
N LYS A 50 14.02 -6.71 3.07
CA LYS A 50 12.98 -7.73 2.90
C LYS A 50 11.59 -7.10 2.83
N ILE A 51 11.34 -6.07 3.64
CA ILE A 51 10.08 -5.32 3.63
C ILE A 51 9.88 -4.64 2.27
N LEU A 52 10.91 -3.98 1.75
CA LEU A 52 10.88 -3.30 0.45
C LEU A 52 10.71 -4.29 -0.69
N ASN A 53 11.42 -5.41 -0.70
CA ASN A 53 11.29 -6.42 -1.75
C ASN A 53 9.86 -6.97 -1.80
N VAL A 54 9.31 -7.34 -0.64
CA VAL A 54 7.94 -7.84 -0.53
C VAL A 54 6.93 -6.76 -0.96
N PHE A 55 7.18 -5.50 -0.64
CA PHE A 55 6.35 -4.37 -1.12
C PHE A 55 6.40 -4.23 -2.64
N ILE A 56 7.59 -4.19 -3.24
CA ILE A 56 7.78 -4.02 -4.68
C ILE A 56 7.12 -5.17 -5.45
N GLU A 57 7.36 -6.43 -5.04
CA GLU A 57 6.76 -7.61 -5.65
C GLU A 57 5.22 -7.55 -5.61
N MET A 58 4.64 -7.17 -4.47
CA MET A 58 3.19 -7.08 -4.34
C MET A 58 2.57 -5.98 -5.20
N VAL A 59 3.21 -4.82 -5.28
CA VAL A 59 2.72 -3.71 -6.10
C VAL A 59 2.85 -4.04 -7.59
N GLN A 60 3.98 -4.64 -8.00
CA GLN A 60 4.18 -5.14 -9.37
C GLN A 60 3.14 -6.20 -9.74
N ASN A 61 2.82 -7.14 -8.84
CA ASN A 61 1.77 -8.14 -9.08
C ASN A 61 0.40 -7.49 -9.37
N VAL A 62 0.05 -6.41 -8.66
CA VAL A 62 -1.19 -5.66 -8.92
C VAL A 62 -1.15 -4.90 -10.23
N SER A 63 -0.01 -4.29 -10.56
CA SER A 63 0.18 -3.61 -11.85
C SER A 63 0.03 -4.60 -13.02
N HIS A 64 0.75 -5.72 -12.99
CA HIS A 64 0.72 -6.74 -14.03
C HIS A 64 -0.68 -7.34 -14.22
N TYR A 65 -1.35 -7.73 -13.14
CA TYR A 65 -2.69 -8.31 -13.22
C TYR A 65 -3.74 -7.37 -13.81
N SER A 66 -3.60 -6.07 -13.54
CA SER A 66 -4.55 -5.08 -14.03
C SER A 66 -4.25 -4.65 -15.48
N LEU A 67 -2.98 -4.62 -15.88
CA LEU A 67 -2.57 -4.43 -17.28
C LEU A 67 -3.12 -5.53 -18.18
N GLU A 68 -3.09 -6.79 -17.73
CA GLU A 68 -3.67 -7.94 -18.45
C GLU A 68 -5.19 -7.83 -18.68
N LYS A 69 -5.90 -6.97 -17.93
CA LYS A 69 -7.38 -6.87 -17.99
C LYS A 69 -7.91 -5.53 -18.49
N GLU A 70 -7.21 -4.42 -18.26
CA GLU A 70 -7.71 -3.06 -18.53
C GLU A 70 -6.81 -2.23 -19.48
N GLY A 71 -5.70 -2.78 -19.98
CA GLY A 71 -4.98 -2.25 -21.15
C GLY A 71 -3.99 -1.09 -20.91
N ASP A 72 -4.26 -0.16 -19.99
CA ASP A 72 -3.45 1.07 -19.86
C ASP A 72 -2.64 1.20 -18.55
N TYR A 73 -3.24 0.96 -17.38
CA TYR A 73 -2.55 1.05 -16.09
C TYR A 73 -3.25 0.22 -15.02
N GLY A 74 -2.49 -0.25 -14.02
CA GLY A 74 -3.09 -1.00 -12.94
C GLY A 74 -3.74 -0.13 -11.87
N VAL A 75 -4.96 -0.46 -11.43
CA VAL A 75 -5.64 0.27 -10.34
C VAL A 75 -5.53 -0.55 -9.04
N GLY A 76 -4.85 0.01 -8.05
CA GLY A 76 -4.55 -0.68 -6.79
C GLY A 76 -4.98 0.10 -5.54
N LEU A 77 -5.32 -0.66 -4.49
CA LEU A 77 -5.36 -0.15 -3.11
C LEU A 77 -4.16 -0.75 -2.37
N ILE A 78 -3.28 0.12 -1.88
CA ILE A 78 -2.08 -0.25 -1.14
C ILE A 78 -2.22 0.23 0.30
N ILE A 79 -2.12 -0.71 1.24
CA ILE A 79 -2.08 -0.41 2.68
C ILE A 79 -0.88 -1.13 3.30
N VAL A 80 0.07 -0.36 3.81
CA VAL A 80 1.16 -0.87 4.65
C VAL A 80 0.84 -0.53 6.10
N LYS A 81 0.85 -1.55 6.97
CA LYS A 81 0.61 -1.40 8.41
C LYS A 81 1.89 -1.59 9.21
N GLU A 82 2.04 -0.81 10.26
CA GLU A 82 3.06 -1.05 11.28
C GLU A 82 2.60 -2.19 12.19
N LYS A 83 3.34 -3.30 12.23
CA LYS A 83 3.05 -4.38 13.17
C LYS A 83 3.67 -4.04 14.53
N ILE A 84 2.91 -3.38 15.42
CA ILE A 84 3.21 -3.38 16.86
C ILE A 84 2.61 -4.67 17.44
N ILE A 85 3.37 -5.76 17.42
CA ILE A 85 3.15 -6.94 18.28
C ILE A 85 4.53 -7.38 18.75
N TYR A 86 4.76 -7.32 20.06
CA TYR A 86 5.95 -7.87 20.71
C TYR A 86 6.13 -9.33 20.27
N LEU A 87 7.38 -9.71 19.94
CA LEU A 87 7.83 -10.94 19.26
C LEU A 87 7.68 -10.94 17.72
N ASN A 88 8.83 -10.77 17.04
CA ASN A 88 9.06 -11.00 15.60
C ASN A 88 8.21 -10.14 14.65
N SER A 89 8.65 -8.88 14.51
CA SER A 89 8.15 -7.84 13.61
C SER A 89 8.31 -8.24 12.13
N ARG A 90 7.18 -8.52 11.46
CA ARG A 90 7.05 -8.52 9.99
C ARG A 90 5.95 -7.53 9.63
N PRO A 91 6.16 -6.57 8.71
CA PRO A 91 5.06 -5.76 8.20
C PRO A 91 4.06 -6.66 7.48
N GLN A 92 2.78 -6.34 7.65
CA GLN A 92 1.70 -6.96 6.89
C GLN A 92 1.24 -5.94 5.86
N ILE A 93 1.36 -6.31 4.59
CA ILE A 93 0.92 -5.50 3.47
C ILE A 93 -0.40 -6.08 2.99
N PHE A 94 -1.43 -5.25 2.94
CA PHE A 94 -2.76 -5.63 2.47
C PHE A 94 -3.03 -4.89 1.16
N LEU A 95 -3.21 -5.66 0.09
CA LEU A 95 -3.68 -5.15 -1.20
C LEU A 95 -5.10 -5.67 -1.42
N ALA A 96 -6.04 -4.76 -1.71
CA ALA A 96 -7.41 -5.13 -2.02
C ALA A 96 -7.86 -4.48 -3.33
N LYS A 97 -8.58 -5.24 -4.16
CA LYS A 97 -9.18 -4.72 -5.38
C LYS A 97 -10.36 -3.81 -5.01
N LYS A 98 -10.55 -2.70 -5.74
CA LYS A 98 -11.79 -1.93 -5.65
C LYS A 98 -12.90 -2.76 -6.33
N PRO A 99 -14.02 -3.10 -5.66
CA PRO A 99 -15.08 -3.85 -6.30
C PRO A 99 -15.65 -3.04 -7.47
N HIS A 100 -15.83 -3.67 -8.63
CA HIS A 100 -16.61 -3.11 -9.74
C HIS A 100 -18.03 -2.85 -9.21
N ARG A 101 -18.50 -1.60 -9.31
CA ARG A 101 -19.93 -1.33 -9.24
C ARG A 101 -20.52 -1.75 -10.59
N LEU A 102 -21.32 -2.82 -10.57
CA LEU A 102 -22.31 -3.11 -11.59
C LEU A 102 -23.36 -1.98 -11.61
#